data_AF-A0A349XWY8-F1
#
_entry.id   AF-A0A349XWY8-F1
#
_cell.length_a   1.000
_cell.length_b   1.000
_cell.length_c   1.000
_cell.angle_alpha   90.00
_cell.angle_beta   90.00
_cell.angle_gamma   90.00
#
_symmetry.space_group_name_H-M   'P 1'
#
loop_
_entity.id
_entity.type
_entity.pdbx_description
1 polymer ?
#
loop_
_entity_poly.entity_id
_entity_poly.type
_entity_poly.pdbx_seq_one_letter_code
_entity_poly.pdbx_strand_id
1 'polypeptide(L)' 'FWKRLRNDEGRDLIELRWHESGGPPISAPLETGFGTTLVTRGAQYELQGDSEIRYDRDGLKYRVIFPLD' A
#
# COMPACT_ATOMS: atom_id res chain seq x y z
N PHE A 1 3.78 -8.50 4.13
CA PHE A 1 4.35 -9.56 3.28
C PHE A 1 4.50 -9.05 1.86
N TRP A 2 5.39 -9.63 1.06
CA TRP A 2 5.62 -9.25 -0.33
C TRP A 2 5.60 -10.47 -1.24
N LYS A 3 5.33 -10.27 -2.53
CA LYS A 3 5.43 -11.31 -3.56
C LYS A 3 5.77 -10.70 -4.92
N ARG A 4 6.45 -11.47 -5.76
CA ARG A 4 6.66 -11.13 -7.17
C ARG A 4 5.39 -11.40 -7.97
N LEU A 5 5.10 -10.52 -8.90
CA LEU A 5 4.04 -10.61 -9.89
C LEU A 5 4.65 -10.48 -11.28
N ARG A 6 3.89 -10.89 -12.30
CA ARG A 6 4.20 -10.62 -13.70
C ARG A 6 2.96 -10.05 -14.36
N ASN A 7 3.09 -8.95 -15.09
CA ASN A 7 1.97 -8.36 -15.83
C ASN A 7 1.84 -8.97 -17.23
N ASP A 8 0.80 -8.58 -17.97
CA ASP A 8 0.51 -9.10 -19.31
C ASP A 8 1.58 -8.73 -20.35
N GLU A 9 2.37 -7.69 -20.10
CA GLU A 9 3.50 -7.27 -20.91
C GLU A 9 4.79 -8.05 -20.57
N GLY A 10 4.73 -8.97 -19.61
CA GLY A 10 5.88 -9.77 -19.18
C GLY A 10 6.87 -9.03 -18.27
N ARG A 11 6.53 -7.84 -17.77
CA ARG A 11 7.33 -7.13 -16.75
C ARG A 11 7.13 -7.74 -15.37
N ASP A 12 8.21 -7.77 -14.61
CA ASP A 12 8.19 -8.19 -13.21
C ASP A 12 7.79 -7.03 -12.31
N LEU A 13 6.92 -7.32 -11.35
CA LEU A 13 6.46 -6.36 -10.36
C LEU A 13 6.62 -6.95 -8.96
N ILE A 14 6.67 -6.09 -7.94
CA ILE A 14 6.53 -6.45 -6.54
C ILE A 14 5.18 -5.97 -6.03
N GLU A 15 4.41 -6.88 -5.44
CA GLU A 15 3.28 -6.54 -4.58
C GLU A 15 3.74 -6.62 -3.12
N LEU A 16 3.66 -5.51 -2.41
CA LEU A 16 3.82 -5.46 -0.95
C LEU A 16 2.45 -5.21 -0.31
N ARG A 17 2.13 -6.00 0.71
CA ARG A 17 0.94 -5.87 1.55
C ARG A 17 1.34 -5.69 3.00
N TRP A 18 0.86 -4.62 3.63
CA TRP A 18 1.00 -4.35 5.05
C TRP A 18 -0.39 -4.44 5.69
N HIS A 19 -0.51 -5.28 6.70
CA HIS A 19 -1.70 -5.40 7.54
C HIS A 19 -1.32 -5.14 9.00
N GLU A 20 -1.98 -4.17 9.63
CA GLU A 20 -1.92 -3.95 11.07
C GLU A 20 -3.09 -4.67 11.73
N SER A 21 -2.87 -5.30 12.89
CA SER A 21 -3.90 -6.05 13.60
C SER A 21 -3.63 -6.08 15.11
N GLY A 22 -4.65 -6.41 15.90
CA GLY A 22 -4.55 -6.48 17.37
C GLY A 22 -4.65 -5.13 18.08
N GLY A 23 -4.91 -4.05 17.34
CA GLY A 23 -5.18 -2.72 17.88
C GLY A 23 -6.65 -2.50 18.27
N PRO A 24 -6.98 -1.32 18.82
CA PRO A 24 -8.37 -0.92 19.02
C PRO A 24 -9.09 -0.74 17.67
N PRO A 25 -10.44 -0.74 17.66
CA PRO A 25 -11.19 -0.46 16.45
C PRO A 25 -10.83 0.90 15.83
N ILE A 26 -10.59 0.93 14.53
CA ILE A 26 -10.28 2.15 13.79
C ILE A 26 -11.35 2.50 12.75
N SER A 27 -11.30 3.72 12.24
CA SER A 27 -12.05 4.19 11.07
C SER A 27 -11.14 5.07 10.22
N ALA A 28 -11.55 5.36 8.98
CA ALA A 28 -10.83 6.32 8.15
C ALA A 28 -10.71 7.68 8.86
N PRO A 29 -9.55 8.35 8.79
CA PRO A 29 -9.39 9.67 9.36
C PRO A 29 -10.18 10.70 8.55
N LEU A 30 -10.60 11.79 9.21
CA LEU A 30 -11.26 12.93 8.56
C LEU A 30 -10.32 13.65 7.58
N GLU A 31 -9.04 13.71 7.93
CA GLU A 31 -8.00 14.36 7.13
C GLU A 31 -6.78 13.44 6.96
N THR A 32 -6.17 13.50 5.78
CA THR A 32 -4.97 12.73 5.47
C THR A 32 -3.75 13.38 6.10
N GLY A 33 -3.15 12.69 7.07
CA GLY A 33 -1.91 13.13 7.73
C GLY A 33 -0.65 12.92 6.88
N PHE A 34 0.48 13.40 7.39
CA PHE A 34 1.79 13.27 6.74
C PHE A 34 2.16 11.81 6.45
N GLY A 35 1.99 10.89 7.40
CA GLY A 35 2.33 9.48 7.22
C GLY A 35 1.57 8.80 6.08
N THR A 36 0.23 8.99 6.02
CA THR A 36 -0.59 8.48 4.91
C THR A 36 -0.16 9.09 3.58
N THR A 37 0.15 10.39 3.57
CA THR A 37 0.62 11.07 2.36
C THR A 37 1.96 10.50 1.89
N LEU A 38 2.88 10.25 2.82
CA LEU A 38 4.19 9.70 2.53
C LEU A 38 4.08 8.31 1.88
N VAL A 39 3.33 7.39 2.49
CA VAL A 39 3.23 6.02 1.95
C VAL A 39 2.46 5.97 0.63
N THR A 40 1.44 6.82 0.45
CA THR A 40 0.63 6.80 -0.78
C THR A 40 1.29 7.54 -1.93
N ARG A 41 1.76 8.79 -1.72
CA ARG A 41 2.43 9.57 -2.76
C ARG A 41 3.85 9.07 -3.04
N GLY A 42 4.57 8.61 -2.01
CA GLY A 42 5.89 8.00 -2.18
C GLY A 42 5.84 6.81 -3.11
N ALA A 43 4.81 5.96 -3.03
CA ALA A 43 4.61 4.87 -3.99
C ALA A 43 4.55 5.35 -5.44
N GLN A 44 3.80 6.43 -5.70
CA GLN A 44 3.65 6.97 -7.06
C GLN A 44 4.94 7.64 -7.56
N TYR A 45 5.56 8.48 -6.74
CA TYR A 45 6.70 9.30 -7.18
C TYR A 45 8.03 8.56 -7.14
N GLU A 46 8.29 7.75 -6.11
CA GLU A 46 9.58 7.08 -5.92
C GLU A 46 9.60 5.69 -6.54
N LEU A 47 8.50 4.93 -6.39
CA LEU A 47 8.43 3.55 -6.85
C LEU A 47 7.79 3.40 -8.24
N GLN A 48 7.28 4.50 -8.82
CA GLN A 48 6.49 4.44 -10.06
C GLN A 48 5.36 3.40 -9.97
N GLY A 49 4.78 3.27 -8.78
CA GLY A 49 3.83 2.24 -8.43
C GLY A 49 2.51 2.79 -7.94
N ASP A 50 1.50 1.93 -7.95
CA ASP A 50 0.16 2.25 -7.46
C ASP A 50 -0.02 1.68 -6.06
N SER A 51 -0.63 2.49 -5.19
CA SER A 51 -0.94 2.08 -3.83
C SER A 51 -2.39 2.29 -3.45
N GLU A 52 -2.86 1.46 -2.53
CA GLU A 52 -4.21 1.51 -1.96
C GLU A 52 -4.09 1.37 -0.44
N ILE A 53 -4.86 2.18 0.28
CA ILE A 53 -4.99 2.11 1.74
C ILE A 53 -6.47 1.94 2.12
N ARG A 54 -6.73 1.03 3.06
CA ARG A 54 -8.04 0.78 3.65
C ARG A 54 -7.95 0.81 5.17
N TYR A 55 -8.93 1.47 5.78
CA TYR A 55 -9.09 1.57 7.22
C TYR A 55 -10.26 0.69 7.63
N ASP A 56 -10.00 -0.60 7.82
CA ASP A 56 -11.01 -1.53 8.29
C ASP A 56 -11.08 -1.47 9.82
N ARG A 57 -12.24 -1.84 10.38
CA ARG A 57 -12.45 -1.79 11.84
C ARG A 57 -11.42 -2.62 12.62
N ASP A 58 -10.91 -3.71 12.04
CA ASP A 58 -9.94 -4.62 12.64
C ASP A 58 -8.47 -4.19 12.45
N GLY A 59 -8.22 -3.19 11.60
CA GLY A 59 -6.89 -2.64 11.39
C GLY A 59 -6.66 -2.07 9.98
N LEU A 60 -5.48 -1.47 9.80
CA LEU A 60 -5.08 -0.84 8.54
C LEU A 60 -4.59 -1.90 7.55
N LYS A 61 -5.06 -1.78 6.30
CA LYS A 61 -4.59 -2.60 5.17
C LYS A 61 -4.05 -1.70 4.09
N TYR A 62 -2.77 -1.87 3.78
CA TYR A 62 -2.07 -1.14 2.72
C TYR A 62 -1.54 -2.13 1.69
N ARG A 63 -1.69 -1.78 0.41
CA ARG A 63 -1.18 -2.54 -0.73
C ARG A 63 -0.47 -1.59 -1.67
N VAL A 64 0.70 -1.98 -2.14
CA VAL A 64 1.42 -1.27 -3.19
C VAL A 64 1.94 -2.26 -4.22
N ILE A 65 1.85 -1.90 -5.50
CA ILE A 65 2.45 -2.63 -6.62
C ILE A 65 3.39 -1.70 -7.35
N PHE A 66 4.61 -2.14 -7.60
CA PHE A 66 5.61 -1.36 -8.32
C PHE A 66 6.54 -2.27 -9.14
N PRO A 67 7.23 -1.74 -10.17
CA PRO A 67 8.16 -2.52 -11.00
C PRO A 67 9.37 -3.09 -10.21
N LEU A 68 9.93 -4.21 -10.67
CA LEU A 68 11.10 -4.88 -10.05
C LEU A 68 12.45 -4.49 -10.71
N ASP A 69 12.47 -3.39 -11.45
CA ASP A 69 13.53 -2.98 -12.38
C ASP A 69 14.76 -2.39 -11.68
#